data_AF-A0A9P7YU01-F1
#
_entry.id   AF-A0A9P7YU01-F1
#
_cell.length_a   1.000
_cell.length_b   1.000
_cell.length_c   1.000
_cell.angle_alpha   90.00
_cell.angle_beta   90.00
_cell.angle_gamma   90.00
#
_symmetry.space_group_name_H-M   'P 1'
#
loop_
_entity.id
_entity.type
_entity.pdbx_description
1 polymer ?
#
loop_
_entity_poly.entity_id
_entity_poly.type
_entity_poly.pdbx_seq_one_letter_code
_entity_poly.pdbx_strand_id
1 'polypeptide(L)' 'LEALQAIDPSIKLDTSSAGSAGVNFCIGKASSIGHCLIDTPIGEVKFNIMHAHTPFLLSIHDMDNRKVYLNNITNQMCK' A
#
# COMPACT_ATOMS: atom_id res chain seq x y z
N LEU A 1 -9.74 -0.83 3.22
CA LEU A 1 -9.98 0.44 2.50
C LEU A 1 -11.17 1.20 3.10
N GLU A 2 -12.30 0.56 3.34
CA GLU A 2 -13.51 1.19 3.89
C GLU A 2 -13.26 2.03 5.16
N ALA A 3 -12.49 1.52 6.13
CA ALA A 3 -12.14 2.26 7.33
C ALA A 3 -11.33 3.55 7.05
N LEU A 4 -10.46 3.53 6.03
CA LEU A 4 -9.71 4.71 5.63
C LEU A 4 -10.60 5.73 4.91
N GLN A 5 -11.51 5.25 4.05
CA GLN A 5 -12.47 6.10 3.35
C GLN A 5 -13.47 6.77 4.30
N ALA A 6 -13.74 6.16 5.45
CA ALA A 6 -14.54 6.78 6.51
C ALA A 6 -13.83 8.00 7.14
N ILE A 7 -12.49 8.02 7.14
CA ILE A 7 -11.68 9.14 7.65
C ILE A 7 -11.45 10.18 6.55
N ASP A 8 -11.21 9.72 5.32
CA ASP A 8 -10.99 10.56 4.15
C ASP A 8 -11.81 10.06 2.94
N PRO A 9 -12.99 10.65 2.68
CA PRO A 9 -13.86 10.26 1.57
C PRO A 9 -13.29 10.57 0.17
N SER A 10 -12.22 11.35 0.07
CA SER A 10 -11.59 11.69 -1.22
C SER A 10 -10.83 10.50 -1.80
N ILE A 11 -10.38 9.57 -0.94
CA ILE A 11 -9.64 8.39 -1.34
C ILE A 11 -10.58 7.41 -2.03
N LYS A 12 -10.35 7.21 -3.33
CA LYS A 12 -11.12 6.26 -4.16
C LYS A 12 -10.25 5.10 -4.59
N LEU A 13 -10.88 3.92 -4.67
CA LEU A 13 -10.28 2.77 -5.31
C LEU A 13 -10.35 2.94 -6.82
N ASP A 14 -9.20 3.00 -7.48
CA ASP A 14 -9.11 2.89 -8.92
C ASP A 14 -9.00 1.43 -9.34
N THR A 15 -10.12 0.88 -9.82
CA THR A 15 -10.24 -0.50 -10.30
C THR A 15 -9.78 -0.68 -11.75
N SER A 16 -9.53 0.40 -12.51
CA SER A 16 -9.01 0.30 -13.89
C SER A 16 -7.63 -0.39 -13.94
N SER A 17 -6.93 -0.35 -12.82
CA SER A 17 -5.61 -0.96 -12.60
C SER A 17 -5.64 -2.38 -12.02
N ALA A 18 -6.81 -3.01 -11.95
CA ALA A 18 -6.94 -4.38 -11.42
C ALA A 18 -6.00 -5.35 -12.15
N GLY A 19 -5.33 -6.21 -11.40
CA GLY A 19 -4.35 -7.18 -11.89
C GLY A 19 -2.98 -6.60 -12.26
N SER A 20 -2.79 -5.28 -12.22
CA SER A 20 -1.49 -4.65 -12.57
C SER A 20 -0.36 -4.96 -11.59
N ALA A 21 -0.69 -5.33 -10.36
CA ALA A 21 0.28 -5.71 -9.35
C ALA A 21 -0.03 -7.13 -8.83
N GLY A 22 0.99 -7.98 -8.81
CA GLY A 22 0.93 -9.31 -8.22
C GLY A 22 1.96 -9.41 -7.10
N VAL A 23 1.54 -9.97 -5.96
CA VAL A 23 2.41 -10.21 -4.82
C VAL A 23 2.39 -11.70 -4.50
N ASN A 24 3.58 -12.28 -4.40
CA ASN A 24 3.78 -13.62 -3.82
C ASN A 24 4.30 -13.41 -2.41
N PHE A 25 3.54 -13.84 -1.41
CA PHE A 25 3.93 -13.70 -0.01
C PHE A 25 3.57 -14.98 0.74
N CYS A 26 4.50 -15.47 1.57
CA CYS A 26 4.46 -16.82 2.12
C CYS A 26 4.25 -17.87 1.00
N ILE A 27 3.25 -18.74 1.17
CA ILE A 27 2.87 -19.79 0.20
C ILE A 27 1.73 -19.33 -0.73
N GLY A 28 1.32 -18.06 -0.66
CA GLY A 28 0.16 -17.53 -1.37
C GLY A 28 0.53 -16.54 -2.47
N LYS A 29 -0.39 -16.38 -3.43
CA LYS A 29 -0.35 -15.35 -4.46
C LYS A 29 -1.61 -14.50 -4.37
N ALA A 30 -1.45 -13.18 -4.42
CA ALA A 30 -2.54 -12.23 -4.47
C ALA A 30 -2.33 -11.28 -5.65
N SER A 31 -3.41 -11.00 -6.37
CA SER A 31 -3.44 -9.99 -7.43
C SER A 31 -4.19 -8.76 -6.93
N SER A 32 -3.79 -7.59 -7.39
CA SER A 32 -4.46 -6.34 -7.04
C SER A 32 -5.88 -6.30 -7.59
N ILE A 33 -6.82 -5.79 -6.80
CA ILE A 33 -8.16 -5.40 -7.25
C ILE A 33 -8.20 -3.96 -7.76
N GLY A 34 -7.13 -3.21 -7.50
CA GLY A 34 -6.96 -1.82 -7.88
C GLY A 34 -5.87 -1.18 -7.02
N HIS A 35 -5.79 0.15 -7.08
CA HIS A 35 -4.94 0.92 -6.18
C HIS A 35 -5.67 2.16 -5.66
N CYS A 36 -5.14 2.74 -4.60
CA CYS A 36 -5.43 4.11 -4.21
C CYS A 36 -4.12 4.89 -4.08
N LEU A 37 -4.22 6.20 -4.34
CA LEU A 37 -3.15 7.15 -4.07
C LEU A 37 -3.48 7.83 -2.74
N ILE A 38 -2.49 7.91 -1.87
CA ILE A 38 -2.62 8.52 -0.55
C ILE A 38 -1.47 9.50 -0.36
N ASP A 39 -1.81 10.75 -0.06
CA ASP A 39 -0.82 11.73 0.36
C ASP A 39 -0.35 11.42 1.77
N THR A 40 0.95 11.22 1.91
CA THR A 40 1.60 10.95 3.19
C THR A 40 2.69 11.98 3.46
N PRO A 41 3.20 12.12 4.69
CA PRO A 41 4.33 13.01 4.98
C PRO A 41 5.60 12.72 4.16
N ILE A 42 5.75 11.51 3.63
CA ILE A 42 6.89 11.12 2.77
C ILE A 42 6.62 11.33 1.27
N GLY A 43 5.44 11.87 0.92
CA GLY A 43 4.95 12.10 -0.44
C GLY A 43 3.72 11.24 -0.78
N GLU A 44 3.23 11.35 -2.01
CA GLU A 44 2.14 10.50 -2.52
C GLU A 44 2.62 9.05 -2.63
N VAL A 45 1.88 8.13 -2.03
CA VAL A 45 2.18 6.69 -2.03
C VAL A 45 1.02 5.94 -2.68
N LYS A 46 1.38 5.06 -3.61
CA LYS A 46 0.45 4.13 -4.26
C LYS A 46 0.29 2.87 -3.41
N PHE A 47 -0.92 2.61 -2.96
CA PHE A 47 -1.28 1.39 -2.24
C PHE A 47 -2.04 0.45 -3.17
N ASN A 48 -1.46 -0.69 -3.51
CA ASN A 48 -2.15 -1.75 -4.23
C ASN A 48 -3.08 -2.50 -3.27
N ILE A 49 -4.38 -2.51 -3.56
CA ILE A 49 -5.37 -3.20 -2.74
C ILE A 49 -5.54 -4.61 -3.29
N MET A 50 -5.59 -5.62 -2.41
CA MET A 50 -5.68 -7.03 -2.79
C MET A 50 -6.43 -7.84 -1.72
N HIS A 51 -7.03 -8.96 -2.13
CA HIS A 51 -7.56 -9.94 -1.19
C HIS A 51 -6.40 -10.80 -0.67
N ALA A 52 -6.02 -10.61 0.59
CA ALA A 52 -4.94 -11.36 1.23
C ALA A 52 -5.29 -11.65 2.70
N HIS A 53 -4.75 -12.76 3.21
CA HIS A 53 -4.87 -13.10 4.63
C HIS A 53 -3.98 -12.21 5.52
N THR A 54 -2.91 -11.66 4.94
CA THR A 54 -2.03 -10.70 5.61
C THR A 54 -2.59 -9.28 5.44
N PRO A 55 -2.80 -8.52 6.52
CA PRO A 55 -3.51 -7.24 6.45
C PRO A 55 -2.72 -6.13 5.74
N PHE A 56 -1.38 -6.21 5.71
CA PHE A 56 -0.54 -5.19 5.08
C PHE A 56 0.87 -5.70 4.76
N LEU A 57 1.46 -5.22 3.66
CA LEU A 57 2.82 -5.53 3.22
C LEU A 57 3.52 -4.25 2.76
N LEU A 58 4.81 -4.13 3.10
CA LEU A 58 5.69 -3.05 2.65
C LEU A 58 6.69 -3.58 1.63
N SER A 59 6.79 -2.88 0.50
CA SER A 59 7.78 -3.18 -0.54
C SER A 59 9.13 -2.58 -0.16
N ILE A 60 10.09 -3.43 0.20
CA ILE A 60 11.45 -3.00 0.55
C ILE A 60 12.12 -2.31 -0.65
N HIS A 61 11.86 -2.79 -1.88
CA HIS A 61 12.37 -2.19 -3.11
C HIS A 61 11.87 -0.75 -3.31
N ASP A 62 10.57 -0.50 -3.09
CA ASP A 62 10.03 0.85 -3.22
C ASP A 62 10.53 1.76 -2.10
N MET A 63 10.77 1.21 -0.91
CA MET A 63 11.35 1.93 0.21
C MET A 63 12.78 2.39 -0.08
N ASP A 64 13.63 1.49 -0.60
CA ASP A 64 15.00 1.80 -1.01
C ASP A 64 15.04 2.86 -2.12
N ASN A 65 14.22 2.67 -3.17
CA ASN A 65 14.13 3.63 -4.28
C ASN A 65 13.68 5.02 -3.85
N ARG A 66 12.78 5.11 -2.86
CA ARG A 66 12.28 6.38 -2.32
C ARG A 66 13.14 6.91 -1.17
N LYS A 67 14.18 6.19 -0.76
CA LYS A 67 15.02 6.47 0.41
C LYS A 67 14.18 6.70 1.66
N VAL A 68 13.23 5.80 1.90
CA VAL A 68 12.37 5.80 3.10
C VAL A 68 12.62 4.53 3.90
N TYR A 69 12.42 4.61 5.21
CA TYR A 69 12.50 3.46 6.11
C TYR A 69 11.36 3.49 7.13
N LEU A 70 11.00 2.31 7.64
CA LEU A 70 10.09 2.19 8.78
C LEU A 70 10.93 2.23 10.06
N ASN A 71 10.82 3.30 10.83
CA ASN A 71 11.31 3.32 12.20
C ASN A 71 10.38 2.44 13.05
N ASN A 72 10.83 1.23 13.38
CA ASN A 72 10.04 0.26 14.13
C ASN A 72 9.93 0.59 15.63
N ILE A 73 10.74 1.50 16.17
CA ILE A 73 10.66 1.95 17.56
C ILE A 73 9.50 2.92 17.74
N THR A 74 9.36 3.88 16.80
CA THR A 74 8.28 4.88 16.84
C THR A 74 7.08 4.52 15.97
N ASN A 75 7.17 3.44 15.20
CA ASN A 75 6.19 2.99 14.21
C ASN A 75 5.86 4.08 13.17
N GLN A 76 6.90 4.72 12.63
CA GLN A 76 6.78 5.85 11.68
C GLN A 76 7.55 5.58 10.38
N MET A 77 6.97 6.02 9.26
CA MET A 77 7.69 6.07 7.99
C MET A 77 8.53 7.35 7.95
N CYS A 78 9.83 7.19 7.73
CA CYS A 78 10.82 8.28 7.75
C CYS A 78 11.55 8.35 6.41
N LYS A 79 12.01 9.55 6.05
CA LYS A 79 13.05 9.78 5.04
C LYS A 79 14.39 9.97 5.74
#